data_AF-A0A2T5M5P7-F1
#
_entry.id   AF-A0A2T5M5P7-F1
#
_cell.length_a   1.000
_cell.length_b   1.000
_cell.length_c   1.000
_cell.angle_alpha   90.00
_cell.angle_beta   90.00
_cell.angle_gamma   90.00
#
_symmetry.space_group_name_H-M   'P 1'
#
loop_
_entity.id
_entity.type
_entity.pdbx_description
1 polymer ?
#
loop_
_entity_poly.entity_id
_entity_poly.type
_entity_poly.pdbx_seq_one_letter_code
_entity_poly.pdbx_strand_id
1 'polypeptide(L)'
;PHPWFRLTIHYFATHLAPLVSCSTGQPHPDFPATMLSYHLLTSSQLDDLARHFHQVWPPSRETWEYPVAVLPWLGTPEESTVDIATKRRRFGRFIGLR
;
A
#
# COMPACT_ATOMS: atom_id res chain seq x y z
N PRO A 1 0.25 -20.30 26.93
CA PRO A 1 0.09 -19.62 25.63
C PRO A 1 -0.42 -18.19 25.81
N HIS A 2 0.15 -17.21 25.10
CA HIS A 2 -0.27 -15.81 25.18
C HIS A 2 -1.72 -15.66 24.67
N PRO A 3 -2.62 -14.94 25.37
CA PRO A 3 -4.05 -14.91 25.08
C PRO A 3 -4.37 -14.41 23.66
N TRP A 4 -3.51 -13.55 23.11
CA TRP A 4 -3.71 -12.96 21.78
C TRP A 4 -3.17 -13.80 20.62
N PHE A 5 -2.41 -14.88 20.87
CA PHE A 5 -1.69 -15.61 19.82
C PHE A 5 -2.61 -16.07 18.68
N ARG A 6 -3.74 -16.71 19.00
CA ARG A 6 -4.68 -17.21 17.99
C ARG A 6 -5.34 -16.07 17.21
N LEU A 7 -5.69 -14.98 17.89
CA LEU A 7 -6.30 -13.80 17.27
C LEU A 7 -5.30 -13.10 16.32
N THR A 8 -4.04 -13.00 16.72
CA THR A 8 -2.97 -12.44 15.90
C THR A 8 -2.72 -13.27 14.65
N ILE A 9 -2.63 -14.61 14.78
CA ILE A 9 -2.46 -15.50 13.62
C ILE A 9 -3.67 -15.40 12.67
N HIS A 10 -4.89 -15.36 13.21
CA HIS A 10 -6.09 -15.20 12.40
C HIS A 10 -6.10 -13.86 11.65
N TYR A 11 -5.77 -12.76 12.33
CA TYR A 11 -5.64 -11.44 11.70
C TYR A 11 -4.62 -11.46 10.55
N PHE A 12 -3.43 -12.01 10.79
CA PHE A 12 -2.39 -12.10 9.76
C PHE A 12 -2.76 -12.96 8.56
N ALA A 13 -3.63 -13.96 8.75
CA ALA A 13 -4.17 -14.79 7.68
C ALA A 13 -5.32 -14.14 6.88
N THR A 14 -5.83 -12.97 7.31
CA THR A 14 -6.90 -12.26 6.59
C THR A 14 -6.46 -11.93 5.17
N HIS A 15 -7.25 -12.34 4.19
CA HIS A 15 -7.01 -12.05 2.78
C HIS A 15 -7.35 -10.60 2.44
N LEU A 16 -6.55 -10.01 1.55
CA LEU A 16 -6.80 -8.69 0.97
C LEU A 16 -7.28 -8.86 -0.47
N ALA A 17 -8.30 -8.10 -0.86
CA ALA A 17 -8.76 -8.08 -2.24
C ALA A 17 -7.75 -7.32 -3.13
N PRO A 18 -7.42 -7.82 -4.33
CA PRO A 18 -6.47 -7.16 -5.21
C PRO A 18 -7.03 -5.83 -5.72
N LEU A 19 -6.20 -4.79 -5.74
CA LEU A 19 -6.48 -3.55 -6.44
C LEU A 19 -5.89 -3.60 -7.85
N VAL A 20 -6.60 -3.03 -8.82
CA VAL A 20 -6.15 -2.90 -10.21
C VAL A 20 -5.84 -1.45 -10.54
N SER A 21 -4.89 -1.23 -11.44
CA SER A 21 -4.57 0.12 -11.92
C SER A 21 -5.69 0.66 -12.80
N CYS A 22 -6.06 1.93 -12.63
CA CYS A 22 -7.08 2.59 -13.46
C CYS A 22 -6.68 2.67 -14.95
N SER A 23 -5.38 2.71 -15.26
CA SER A 23 -4.91 2.82 -16.65
C SER A 23 -4.80 1.47 -17.36
N THR A 24 -4.35 0.42 -16.66
CA THR A 24 -4.08 -0.90 -17.27
C THR A 24 -5.13 -1.96 -16.94
N GLY A 25 -5.94 -1.75 -15.91
CA GLY A 25 -6.86 -2.76 -15.37
C GLY A 25 -6.16 -3.97 -14.75
N GLN A 26 -4.84 -3.93 -14.55
CA GLN A 26 -4.05 -5.04 -14.03
C GLN A 26 -3.62 -4.81 -12.57
N PRO A 27 -3.56 -5.87 -11.75
CA PRO A 27 -2.96 -5.79 -10.42
C PRO A 27 -1.43 -5.67 -10.50
N HIS A 28 -0.82 -5.17 -9.43
CA HIS A 28 0.64 -5.21 -9.29
C HIS A 28 1.08 -6.60 -8.77
N PRO A 29 2.18 -7.20 -9.27
CA PRO A 29 2.65 -8.52 -8.82
C PRO A 29 2.95 -8.58 -7.31
N ASP A 30 3.49 -7.49 -6.74
CA ASP A 30 3.75 -7.39 -5.29
C ASP A 30 2.54 -6.93 -4.46
N PHE A 31 1.33 -6.85 -5.03
CA PHE A 31 0.16 -6.48 -4.23
C PHE A 31 -0.07 -7.54 -3.13
N PRO A 32 -0.18 -7.14 -1.85
CA PRO A 32 -0.24 -8.10 -0.76
C PRO A 32 -1.54 -8.91 -0.77
N ALA A 33 -1.44 -10.24 -0.79
CA ALA A 33 -2.59 -11.14 -0.78
C ALA A 33 -3.20 -11.36 0.62
N THR A 34 -2.43 -11.06 1.67
CA THR A 34 -2.81 -11.21 3.09
C THR A 34 -2.31 -10.06 3.94
N MET A 35 -2.89 -9.89 5.13
CA MET A 35 -2.43 -8.91 6.11
C MET A 35 -0.97 -9.14 6.54
N LEU A 36 -0.54 -10.40 6.65
CA LEU A 36 0.88 -10.73 6.89
C LEU A 36 1.76 -10.17 5.77
N SER A 37 1.43 -10.45 4.50
CA SER A 37 2.22 -9.97 3.37
C SER A 37 2.26 -8.44 3.30
N TYR A 38 1.16 -7.76 3.64
CA TYR A 38 1.13 -6.29 3.76
C TYR A 38 2.12 -5.77 4.81
N HIS A 39 2.20 -6.40 5.97
CA HIS A 39 3.16 -6.04 7.02
C HIS A 39 4.62 -6.42 6.67
N LEU A 40 4.84 -7.23 5.64
CA LEU A 40 6.17 -7.62 5.17
C LEU A 40 6.63 -6.82 3.94
N LEU A 41 5.76 -5.96 3.36
CA LEU A 41 6.15 -5.09 2.24
C LEU A 41 7.38 -4.26 2.59
N THR A 42 8.37 -4.28 1.70
CA THR A 42 9.60 -3.48 1.79
C THR A 42 9.36 -2.03 1.38
N SER A 43 10.32 -1.16 1.68
CA SER A 43 10.27 0.25 1.23
C SER A 43 10.20 0.36 -0.29
N SER A 44 11.00 -0.44 -1.01
CA SER A 44 11.01 -0.44 -2.48
C SER A 44 9.69 -0.96 -3.08
N GLN A 45 9.12 -2.04 -2.51
CA GLN A 45 7.81 -2.54 -2.96
C GLN A 45 6.71 -1.51 -2.74
N LEU A 46 6.73 -0.77 -1.64
CA LEU A 46 5.79 0.33 -1.41
C LEU A 46 5.96 1.45 -2.44
N ASP A 47 7.19 1.76 -2.82
CA ASP A 47 7.48 2.75 -3.86
C ASP A 47 6.96 2.25 -5.24
N ASP A 48 7.20 0.99 -5.58
CA ASP A 48 6.72 0.38 -6.82
C ASP A 48 5.19 0.36 -6.89
N LEU A 49 4.53 -0.02 -5.80
CA LEU A 49 3.07 0.03 -5.66
C LEU A 49 2.55 1.46 -5.80
N ALA A 50 3.18 2.46 -5.16
CA ALA A 50 2.77 3.85 -5.28
C ALA A 50 2.88 4.35 -6.74
N ARG A 51 3.92 3.99 -7.48
CA ARG A 51 4.03 4.31 -8.92
C ARG A 51 2.95 3.62 -9.75
N HIS A 52 2.73 2.32 -9.54
CA HIS A 52 1.74 1.53 -10.28
C HIS A 52 0.31 2.07 -10.14
N PHE A 53 -0.04 2.56 -8.95
CA PHE A 53 -1.35 3.13 -8.67
C PHE A 53 -1.40 4.67 -8.80
N HIS A 54 -0.42 5.28 -9.47
CA HIS A 54 -0.37 6.73 -9.73
C HIS A 54 -0.42 7.60 -8.45
N GLN A 55 0.10 7.10 -7.34
CA GLN A 55 0.13 7.75 -6.03
C GLN A 55 1.45 8.50 -5.81
N VAL A 56 1.80 9.41 -6.73
CA VAL A 56 3.11 10.10 -6.81
C VAL A 56 2.94 11.62 -6.92
N TRP A 57 4.05 12.37 -6.76
CA TRP A 57 4.13 13.79 -7.04
C TRP A 57 4.99 14.09 -8.28
N PRO A 58 4.61 15.07 -9.14
CA PRO A 58 3.29 15.69 -9.18
C PRO A 58 2.19 14.67 -9.55
N PRO A 59 0.95 14.87 -9.07
CA PRO A 59 -0.14 13.94 -9.37
C PRO A 59 -0.46 13.93 -10.86
N SER A 60 -0.78 12.75 -11.36
CA SER A 60 -1.29 12.56 -12.73
C SER A 60 -2.81 12.66 -12.74
N ARG A 61 -3.45 12.52 -13.91
CA ARG A 61 -4.91 12.52 -14.01
C ARG A 61 -5.51 11.31 -13.30
N GLU A 62 -4.87 10.16 -13.45
CA GLU A 62 -5.26 8.85 -12.93
C GLU A 62 -5.23 8.81 -11.40
N THR A 63 -4.41 9.66 -10.76
CA THR A 63 -4.42 9.81 -9.29
C THR A 63 -5.82 10.09 -8.75
N TRP A 64 -6.62 10.86 -9.49
CA TRP A 64 -7.96 11.28 -9.11
C TRP A 64 -9.07 10.31 -9.52
N GLU A 65 -8.73 9.23 -10.24
CA GLU A 65 -9.68 8.17 -10.60
C GLU A 65 -9.86 7.15 -9.48
N TYR A 66 -8.95 7.15 -8.49
CA TYR A 66 -9.08 6.34 -7.29
C TYR A 66 -9.98 7.03 -6.25
N PRO A 67 -10.78 6.28 -5.46
CA PRO A 67 -11.67 6.86 -4.44
C PRO A 67 -10.93 7.61 -3.32
N VAL A 68 -9.67 7.26 -3.08
CA VAL A 68 -8.80 7.84 -2.05
C VAL A 68 -7.43 8.05 -2.69
N ALA A 69 -6.78 9.18 -2.39
CA ALA A 69 -5.40 9.43 -2.75
C ALA A 69 -4.48 9.29 -1.53
N VAL A 70 -3.27 8.81 -1.77
CA VAL A 70 -2.17 8.80 -0.80
C VAL A 70 -1.60 10.22 -0.71
N LEU A 71 -1.18 10.64 0.49
CA LEU A 71 -0.23 11.75 0.61
C LEU A 71 1.11 11.29 0.00
N PRO A 72 1.52 11.78 -1.19
CA PRO A 72 2.66 11.23 -1.89
C PRO A 72 3.95 11.42 -1.09
N TRP A 73 4.88 10.49 -1.29
CA TRP A 73 6.27 10.63 -0.85
C TRP A 73 7.23 10.47 -2.03
N LEU A 74 6.81 9.80 -3.11
CA LEU A 74 7.58 9.74 -4.34
C LEU A 74 7.46 11.04 -5.13
N GLY A 75 8.58 11.50 -5.67
CA GLY A 75 8.71 12.77 -6.39
C GLY A 75 8.68 14.00 -5.50
N THR A 76 8.69 13.83 -4.16
CA THR A 76 8.79 14.94 -3.21
C THR A 76 10.22 15.04 -2.63
N PRO A 77 10.62 16.20 -2.08
CA PRO A 77 11.94 16.34 -1.43
C PRO A 77 12.18 15.34 -0.29
N GLU A 78 11.11 14.79 0.30
CA GLU A 78 11.16 13.83 1.40
C GLU A 78 11.25 12.37 0.94
N GLU A 79 11.29 12.08 -0.37
CA GLU A 79 11.28 10.70 -0.91
C GLU A 79 12.28 9.76 -0.23
N SER A 80 13.47 10.28 0.06
CA SER A 80 14.57 9.54 0.69
C SER A 80 14.49 9.48 2.22
N THR A 81 13.65 10.29 2.85
CA THR A 81 13.59 10.43 4.32
C THR A 81 12.32 9.84 4.94
N VAL A 82 11.25 9.61 4.15
CA VAL A 82 10.04 8.96 4.65
C VAL A 82 10.32 7.50 5.00
N ASP A 83 10.04 7.14 6.25
CA ASP A 83 10.25 5.80 6.76
C ASP A 83 9.22 4.77 6.28
N ILE A 84 9.58 3.50 6.36
CA ILE A 84 8.74 2.39 5.90
C ILE A 84 7.39 2.33 6.62
N ALA A 85 7.35 2.67 7.91
CA ALA A 85 6.11 2.68 8.68
C ALA A 85 5.14 3.75 8.16
N THR A 86 5.63 4.94 7.82
CA THR A 86 4.81 5.99 7.20
C THR A 86 4.35 5.61 5.81
N LYS A 87 5.24 5.08 4.95
CA LYS A 87 4.86 4.60 3.61
C LYS A 87 3.74 3.56 3.70
N ARG A 88 3.92 2.56 4.57
CA ARG A 88 2.94 1.49 4.80
C ARG A 88 1.61 2.02 5.31
N ARG A 89 1.62 2.95 6.29
CA ARG A 89 0.40 3.57 6.82
C ARG A 89 -0.38 4.33 5.74
N ARG A 90 0.33 5.15 4.95
CA ARG A 90 -0.26 5.93 3.86
C ARG A 90 -0.86 5.02 2.78
N PHE A 91 -0.13 3.98 2.37
CA PHE A 91 -0.63 2.98 1.41
C PHE A 91 -1.79 2.14 1.98
N GLY A 92 -1.72 1.76 3.26
CA GLY A 92 -2.79 1.03 3.94
C GLY A 92 -4.12 1.77 3.88
N ARG A 93 -4.11 3.07 4.17
CA ARG A 93 -5.29 3.92 4.05
C ARG A 93 -5.86 3.94 2.63
N PHE A 94 -4.98 3.95 1.62
CA PHE A 94 -5.36 3.93 0.21
C PHE A 94 -6.10 2.65 -0.19
N ILE A 95 -5.66 1.49 0.33
CA ILE A 95 -6.33 0.20 0.09
C ILE A 95 -7.45 -0.11 1.11
N GLY A 96 -7.88 0.87 1.92
CA GLY A 96 -9.02 0.74 2.84
C GLY A 96 -8.72 0.15 4.22
N LEU A 97 -7.45 0.02 4.60
CA LEU A 97 -7.06 -0.38 5.96
C LEU A 97 -7.16 0.79 6.95
N ARG A 98 -7.47 0.45 8.20
CA ARG A 98 -7.63 1.39 9.31
C ARG A 98 -6.54 1.23 10.35
#